data_AF-A0A521FCF7-F1
#
_entry.id   AF-A0A521FCF7-F1
#
_cell.length_a   1.000
_cell.length_b   1.000
_cell.length_c   1.000
_cell.angle_alpha   90.00
_cell.angle_beta   90.00
_cell.angle_gamma   90.00
#
_symmetry.space_group_name_H-M   'P 1'
#
loop_
_entity.id
_entity.type
_entity.pdbx_description
1 polymer ?
#
loop_
_entity_poly.entity_id
_entity_poly.type
_entity_poly.pdbx_seq_one_letter_code
_entity_poly.pdbx_strand_id
1 'polypeptide(L)'
;MPKLVNRAKMTTATTGTGTLTLGSAVDGYQSFAAAGVSDGDTVAYAIEDGTNWEIGTGTYTASGTTLTRSVSESSNADAAIALSGDAVVYVTARGEDILSPEGDQTLTGGFNVTPFANGTRSSGTLTPDPLNGNIQTAVNGGAHTLAPPATSCTMVIQYTNNASAGTITVSGFTQVTGDDLTTTNGHDFLFFITKIGSFSLLDVRALQ
;
A
#
# COMPACT_ATOMS: atom_id res chain seq x y z
N MET A 1 -2.85 6.57 -12.36
CA MET A 1 -3.04 7.26 -11.06
C MET A 1 -2.24 8.54 -11.10
N PRO A 2 -2.76 9.65 -10.55
CA PRO A 2 -1.99 10.88 -10.45
C PRO A 2 -0.74 10.65 -9.59
N LYS A 3 0.34 11.31 -9.97
CA LYS A 3 1.60 11.31 -9.23
C LYS A 3 1.48 12.19 -7.99
N LEU A 4 1.91 11.66 -6.85
CA LEU A 4 2.07 12.40 -5.61
C LEU A 4 3.54 12.68 -5.37
N VAL A 5 3.85 13.91 -4.98
CA VAL A 5 5.22 14.37 -4.72
C VAL A 5 5.29 15.15 -3.40
N ASN A 6 6.46 15.19 -2.80
CA ASN A 6 6.65 15.78 -1.49
C ASN A 6 6.81 17.30 -1.57
N ARG A 7 5.99 18.02 -0.79
CA ARG A 7 6.10 19.46 -0.56
C ARG A 7 6.15 20.30 -1.85
N ALA A 8 5.34 19.96 -2.85
CA ALA A 8 5.21 20.78 -4.05
C ALA A 8 4.06 21.79 -3.88
N LYS A 9 4.38 23.09 -3.74
CA LYS A 9 3.40 24.19 -3.66
C LYS A 9 3.99 25.42 -4.35
N MET A 10 3.22 26.00 -5.28
CA MET A 10 3.65 27.13 -6.09
C MET A 10 2.57 28.20 -6.12
N THR A 11 2.97 29.46 -6.29
CA THR A 11 2.06 30.57 -6.59
C THR A 11 1.58 30.48 -8.03
N THR A 12 0.49 31.16 -8.36
CA THR A 12 0.07 31.38 -9.75
C THR A 12 -0.55 32.76 -9.89
N ALA A 13 -0.11 33.50 -10.92
CA ALA A 13 -0.69 34.78 -11.30
C ALA A 13 -1.79 34.66 -12.36
N THR A 14 -2.19 33.44 -12.71
CA THR A 14 -3.27 33.19 -13.67
C THR A 14 -4.58 33.76 -13.14
N THR A 15 -5.34 34.42 -14.01
CA THR A 15 -6.70 34.87 -13.74
C THR A 15 -7.72 34.07 -14.55
N GLY A 16 -8.96 34.00 -14.08
CA GLY A 16 -10.03 33.26 -14.75
C GLY A 16 -9.92 31.74 -14.57
N THR A 17 -10.51 30.97 -15.48
CA THR A 17 -10.72 29.51 -15.32
C THR A 17 -9.77 28.64 -16.14
N GLY A 18 -8.79 29.26 -16.82
CA GLY A 18 -7.92 28.57 -17.76
C GLY A 18 -6.79 27.75 -17.10
N THR A 19 -5.92 27.22 -17.97
CA THR A 19 -4.63 26.59 -17.61
C THR A 19 -3.79 27.52 -16.74
N LEU A 20 -3.20 26.96 -15.68
CA LEU A 20 -2.30 27.72 -14.81
C LEU A 20 -0.96 27.96 -15.47
N THR A 21 -0.41 29.15 -15.29
CA THR A 21 1.02 29.40 -15.36
C THR A 21 1.57 29.34 -13.94
N LEU A 22 2.40 28.34 -13.66
CA LEU A 22 2.99 28.15 -12.34
C LEU A 22 4.07 29.20 -12.10
N GLY A 23 4.00 29.89 -10.97
CA GLY A 23 4.91 30.93 -10.53
C GLY A 23 6.13 30.38 -9.80
N SER A 24 6.50 31.01 -8.68
CA SER A 24 7.58 30.52 -7.82
C SER A 24 7.06 29.46 -6.84
N ALA A 25 7.97 28.63 -6.31
CA ALA A 25 7.64 27.85 -5.13
C ALA A 25 7.27 28.77 -3.96
N VAL A 26 6.30 28.37 -3.15
CA VAL A 26 6.00 29.04 -1.88
C VAL A 26 7.13 28.75 -0.90
N ASP A 27 7.44 29.69 0.00
CA ASP A 27 8.52 29.53 0.98
C ASP A 27 8.39 28.23 1.78
N GLY A 28 9.48 27.46 1.85
CA GLY A 28 9.52 26.15 2.50
C GLY A 28 8.98 24.99 1.65
N TYR A 29 8.58 25.24 0.40
CA TYR A 29 8.14 24.23 -0.57
C TYR A 29 9.08 24.16 -1.78
N GLN A 30 8.89 23.12 -2.58
CA GLN A 30 9.58 22.89 -3.84
C GLN A 30 8.70 23.31 -5.02
N SER A 31 9.32 23.68 -6.13
CA SER A 31 8.59 23.73 -7.41
C SER A 31 8.17 22.31 -7.82
N PHE A 32 7.19 22.20 -8.71
CA PHE A 32 6.71 20.89 -9.17
C PHE A 32 7.84 20.10 -9.82
N ALA A 33 8.65 20.74 -10.68
CA ALA A 33 9.83 20.12 -11.28
C ALA A 33 10.85 19.66 -10.24
N ALA A 34 11.17 20.49 -9.24
CA ALA A 34 12.14 20.13 -8.20
C ALA A 34 11.62 18.98 -7.30
N ALA A 35 10.31 18.90 -7.09
CA ALA A 35 9.66 17.79 -6.40
C ALA A 35 9.59 16.50 -7.25
N GLY A 36 10.06 16.55 -8.49
CA GLY A 36 10.18 15.40 -9.39
C GLY A 36 9.03 15.23 -10.38
N VAL A 37 8.15 16.22 -10.56
CA VAL A 37 7.11 16.20 -11.61
C VAL A 37 7.76 16.47 -12.97
N SER A 38 7.58 15.54 -13.90
CA SER A 38 8.13 15.57 -15.25
C SER A 38 7.09 16.03 -16.27
N ASP A 39 7.55 16.46 -17.45
CA ASP A 39 6.68 16.84 -18.55
C ASP A 39 5.68 15.72 -18.89
N GLY A 40 4.39 16.06 -18.99
CA GLY A 40 3.31 15.12 -19.25
C GLY A 40 2.80 14.35 -18.02
N ASP A 41 3.46 14.47 -16.85
CA ASP A 41 2.94 13.86 -15.62
C ASP A 41 1.58 14.46 -15.25
N THR A 42 0.63 13.60 -14.89
CA THR A 42 -0.61 14.01 -14.23
C THR A 42 -0.39 13.95 -12.71
N VAL A 43 -0.70 15.03 -12.00
CA VAL A 43 -0.63 15.13 -10.53
C VAL A 43 -2.02 15.35 -9.93
N ALA A 44 -2.22 14.94 -8.68
CA ALA A 44 -3.40 15.32 -7.91
C ALA A 44 -3.11 16.66 -7.27
N TYR A 45 -3.98 17.64 -7.47
CA TYR A 45 -3.75 19.01 -7.01
C TYR A 45 -4.90 19.53 -6.15
N ALA A 46 -4.58 20.54 -5.35
CA ALA A 46 -5.54 21.47 -4.76
C ALA A 46 -5.11 22.91 -5.11
N ILE A 47 -6.10 23.78 -5.34
CA ILE A 47 -5.92 25.23 -5.46
C ILE A 47 -6.65 25.91 -4.31
N GLU A 48 -6.01 26.93 -3.74
CA GLU A 48 -6.61 27.85 -2.77
C GLU A 48 -6.50 29.28 -3.31
N ASP A 49 -7.61 29.99 -3.33
CA ASP A 49 -7.70 31.40 -3.74
C ASP A 49 -8.69 32.16 -2.85
N GLY A 50 -8.16 32.75 -1.77
CA GLY A 50 -8.99 33.30 -0.70
C GLY A 50 -9.83 32.21 -0.04
N THR A 51 -11.16 32.32 -0.14
CA THR A 51 -12.10 31.29 0.35
C THR A 51 -12.49 30.27 -0.72
N ASN A 52 -12.09 30.49 -1.98
CA ASN A 52 -12.36 29.56 -3.06
C ASN A 52 -11.32 28.45 -3.06
N TRP A 53 -11.78 27.24 -3.40
CA TRP A 53 -10.92 26.08 -3.49
C TRP A 53 -11.39 25.14 -4.58
N GLU A 54 -10.47 24.34 -5.09
CA GLU A 54 -10.79 23.19 -5.93
C GLU A 54 -9.74 22.10 -5.78
N ILE A 55 -10.15 20.87 -6.05
CA ILE A 55 -9.26 19.71 -6.21
C ILE A 55 -9.49 19.06 -7.57
N GLY A 56 -8.48 18.35 -8.05
CA GLY A 56 -8.57 17.67 -9.33
C GLY A 56 -7.29 16.98 -9.73
N THR A 57 -7.23 16.62 -11.00
CA THR A 57 -6.00 16.14 -11.65
C THR A 57 -5.46 17.21 -12.59
N GLY A 58 -4.15 17.40 -12.60
CA GLY A 58 -3.49 18.43 -13.38
C GLY A 58 -2.40 17.82 -14.26
N THR A 59 -2.44 18.08 -15.55
CA THR A 59 -1.35 17.67 -16.47
C THR A 59 -0.29 18.76 -16.50
N TYR A 60 0.91 18.43 -16.02
CA TYR A 60 2.05 19.34 -15.96
C TYR A 60 2.74 19.41 -17.33
N THR A 61 2.98 20.63 -17.81
CA THR A 61 3.80 20.88 -19.01
C THR A 61 5.03 21.67 -18.60
N ALA A 62 6.21 21.09 -18.79
CA ALA A 62 7.47 21.70 -18.39
C ALA A 62 7.78 22.95 -19.22
N SER A 63 7.50 22.90 -20.53
CA SER A 63 7.59 24.07 -21.41
C SER A 63 6.53 25.10 -21.02
N GLY A 64 6.96 26.28 -20.58
CA GLY A 64 6.06 27.33 -20.09
C GLY A 64 5.53 27.09 -18.67
N THR A 65 6.00 26.04 -17.98
CA THR A 65 5.67 25.71 -16.58
C THR A 65 4.18 25.84 -16.28
N THR A 66 3.35 25.05 -16.97
CA THR A 66 1.90 25.15 -16.87
C THR A 66 1.25 23.90 -16.27
N LEU A 67 0.03 24.07 -15.75
CA LEU A 67 -0.81 22.98 -15.27
C LEU A 67 -2.20 23.07 -15.90
N THR A 68 -2.53 22.10 -16.75
CA THR A 68 -3.88 21.99 -17.33
C THR A 68 -4.78 21.29 -16.34
N ARG A 69 -5.86 21.97 -15.92
CA ARG A 69 -6.75 21.55 -14.83
C ARG A 69 -7.85 20.61 -15.33
N SER A 70 -8.09 19.52 -14.60
CA SER A 70 -9.29 18.69 -14.67
C SER A 70 -9.89 18.59 -13.28
N VAL A 71 -10.87 19.46 -13.00
CA VAL A 71 -11.51 19.61 -11.69
C VAL A 71 -12.38 18.40 -11.38
N SER A 72 -12.31 17.92 -10.14
CA SER A 72 -13.19 16.87 -9.62
C SER A 72 -14.16 17.38 -8.56
N GLU A 73 -13.77 18.39 -7.78
CA GLU A 73 -14.62 19.01 -6.75
C GLU A 73 -14.18 20.46 -6.51
N SER A 74 -15.12 21.36 -6.26
CA SER A 74 -14.77 22.77 -5.99
C SER A 74 -15.85 23.54 -5.23
N SER A 75 -15.44 24.69 -4.68
CA SER A 75 -16.34 25.69 -4.12
C SER A 75 -17.22 26.41 -5.15
N ASN A 76 -17.09 26.09 -6.45
CA ASN A 76 -17.85 26.67 -7.56
C ASN A 76 -18.76 25.62 -8.22
N ALA A 77 -19.47 24.85 -7.39
CA ALA A 77 -20.36 23.76 -7.82
C ALA A 77 -19.63 22.77 -8.75
N ASP A 78 -18.45 22.32 -8.31
CA ASP A 78 -17.58 21.37 -9.01
C ASP A 78 -17.04 21.84 -10.38
N ALA A 79 -17.25 23.11 -10.74
CA ALA A 79 -16.63 23.74 -11.89
C ALA A 79 -15.28 24.40 -11.51
N ALA A 80 -14.45 24.68 -12.52
CA ALA A 80 -13.23 25.45 -12.33
C ALA A 80 -13.50 26.79 -11.63
N ILE A 81 -12.77 27.08 -10.55
CA ILE A 81 -12.81 28.40 -9.91
C ILE A 81 -12.16 29.45 -10.83
N ALA A 82 -12.72 30.67 -10.81
CA ALA A 82 -12.13 31.82 -11.46
C ALA A 82 -11.05 32.43 -10.56
N LEU A 83 -9.80 32.37 -11.01
CA LEU A 83 -8.65 32.79 -10.22
C LEU A 83 -8.49 34.30 -10.19
N SER A 84 -8.06 34.82 -9.04
CA SER A 84 -7.85 36.23 -8.74
C SER A 84 -6.51 36.77 -9.27
N GLY A 85 -5.55 35.87 -9.50
CA GLY A 85 -4.15 36.22 -9.80
C GLY A 85 -3.21 36.15 -8.58
N ASP A 86 -3.71 35.76 -7.41
CA ASP A 86 -2.90 35.59 -6.18
C ASP A 86 -3.06 34.18 -5.56
N ALA A 87 -3.48 33.20 -6.36
CA ALA A 87 -3.76 31.85 -5.89
C ALA A 87 -2.49 31.02 -5.64
N VAL A 88 -2.65 29.95 -4.87
CA VAL A 88 -1.63 28.91 -4.68
C VAL A 88 -2.15 27.56 -5.15
N VAL A 89 -1.26 26.76 -5.75
CA VAL A 89 -1.55 25.38 -6.17
C VAL A 89 -0.51 24.44 -5.58
N TYR A 90 -0.95 23.28 -5.10
CA TYR A 90 -0.06 22.28 -4.53
C TYR A 90 -0.49 20.87 -4.87
N VAL A 91 0.49 19.97 -4.91
CA VAL A 91 0.24 18.53 -5.06
C VAL A 91 -0.22 17.99 -3.71
N THR A 92 -1.36 17.30 -3.69
CA THR A 92 -1.91 16.67 -2.48
C THR A 92 -2.61 15.37 -2.82
N ALA A 93 -2.64 14.45 -1.87
CA ALA A 93 -3.49 13.27 -1.97
C ALA A 93 -4.96 13.68 -1.79
N ARG A 94 -5.84 13.11 -2.60
CA ARG A 94 -7.29 13.15 -2.42
C ARG A 94 -7.76 11.84 -1.78
N GLY A 95 -9.02 11.79 -1.34
CA GLY A 95 -9.56 10.59 -0.66
C GLY A 95 -9.43 9.32 -1.51
N GLU A 96 -9.65 9.45 -2.82
CA GLU A 96 -9.53 8.35 -3.78
C GLU A 96 -8.09 7.95 -4.12
N ASP A 97 -7.10 8.76 -3.74
CA ASP A 97 -5.69 8.46 -3.97
C ASP A 97 -5.09 7.60 -2.84
N ILE A 98 -5.85 7.35 -1.76
CA ILE A 98 -5.40 6.62 -0.56
C ILE A 98 -6.17 5.31 -0.44
N LEU A 99 -5.44 4.21 -0.22
CA LEU A 99 -6.04 2.91 0.10
C LEU A 99 -6.70 2.99 1.48
N SER A 100 -8.04 2.89 1.54
CA SER A 100 -8.78 2.94 2.81
C SER A 100 -8.76 1.59 3.55
N PRO A 101 -8.62 1.58 4.89
CA PRO A 101 -8.78 0.38 5.70
C PRO A 101 -10.25 -0.05 5.89
N GLU A 102 -11.23 0.77 5.45
CA GLU A 102 -12.65 0.59 5.75
C GLU A 102 -13.37 -0.44 4.85
N GLY A 103 -12.62 -1.18 4.02
CA GLY A 103 -13.16 -2.20 3.11
C GLY A 103 -13.41 -1.68 1.69
N ASP A 104 -14.01 -2.53 0.86
CA ASP A 104 -14.45 -2.25 -0.52
C ASP A 104 -13.38 -1.76 -1.52
N GLN A 105 -12.10 -2.00 -1.20
CA GLN A 105 -11.00 -1.67 -2.10
C GLN A 105 -10.94 -2.65 -3.28
N THR A 106 -11.12 -2.13 -4.50
CA THR A 106 -10.83 -2.88 -5.73
C THR A 106 -9.44 -2.52 -6.22
N LEU A 107 -8.51 -3.48 -6.14
CA LEU A 107 -7.18 -3.31 -6.73
C LEU A 107 -7.25 -3.62 -8.23
N THR A 108 -7.28 -2.58 -9.05
CA THR A 108 -7.30 -2.72 -10.52
C THR A 108 -5.94 -3.15 -11.10
N GLY A 109 -4.86 -2.98 -10.32
CA GLY A 109 -3.51 -3.46 -10.64
C GLY A 109 -3.07 -4.61 -9.73
N GLY A 110 -1.94 -5.24 -10.07
CA GLY A 110 -1.29 -6.21 -9.18
C GLY A 110 -0.55 -5.55 -8.03
N PHE A 111 -0.34 -6.29 -6.94
CA PHE A 111 0.51 -5.90 -5.82
C PHE A 111 1.50 -7.02 -5.50
N ASN A 112 2.71 -6.64 -5.07
CA ASN A 112 3.70 -7.57 -4.53
C ASN A 112 3.65 -7.50 -2.99
N VAL A 113 4.00 -8.61 -2.34
CA VAL A 113 4.16 -8.67 -0.88
C VAL A 113 5.58 -9.10 -0.57
N THR A 114 6.26 -8.36 0.31
CA THR A 114 7.53 -8.83 0.89
C THR A 114 7.21 -9.82 2.00
N PRO A 115 7.64 -11.10 1.92
CA PRO A 115 7.33 -12.06 2.97
C PRO A 115 7.93 -11.66 4.31
N PHE A 116 7.15 -11.80 5.39
CA PHE A 116 7.66 -11.61 6.74
C PHE A 116 8.38 -12.87 7.24
N ALA A 117 9.62 -12.72 7.69
CA ALA A 117 10.42 -13.83 8.19
C ALA A 117 10.20 -14.04 9.69
N ASN A 118 9.55 -15.14 10.06
CA ASN A 118 9.49 -15.61 11.45
C ASN A 118 10.83 -16.19 11.93
N GLY A 119 11.88 -16.24 11.09
CA GLY A 119 13.19 -16.78 11.45
C GLY A 119 13.19 -18.27 11.82
N THR A 120 14.26 -18.73 12.46
CA THR A 120 14.40 -20.14 12.87
C THR A 120 13.62 -20.45 14.13
N ARG A 121 12.73 -21.44 14.05
CA ARG A 121 11.98 -22.01 15.15
C ARG A 121 12.69 -23.28 15.63
N SER A 122 13.27 -23.23 16.83
CA SER A 122 13.97 -24.36 17.45
C SER A 122 13.19 -25.02 18.59
N SER A 123 12.20 -24.31 19.14
CA SER A 123 11.30 -24.76 20.21
C SER A 123 10.09 -23.82 20.34
N GLY A 124 9.18 -24.14 21.27
CA GLY A 124 8.05 -23.28 21.62
C GLY A 124 6.89 -23.37 20.62
N THR A 125 6.07 -22.33 20.60
CA THR A 125 4.89 -22.22 19.74
C THR A 125 5.04 -21.02 18.82
N LEU A 126 4.89 -21.22 17.51
CA LEU A 126 4.62 -20.15 16.56
C LEU A 126 3.11 -19.95 16.46
N THR A 127 2.65 -18.77 16.86
CA THR A 127 1.30 -18.26 16.55
C THR A 127 1.48 -17.13 15.53
N PRO A 128 1.23 -17.38 14.23
CA PRO A 128 1.47 -16.38 13.19
C PRO A 128 0.56 -15.17 13.37
N ASP A 129 1.14 -13.97 13.24
CA ASP A 129 0.39 -12.71 13.34
C ASP A 129 0.15 -12.13 11.94
N PRO A 130 -1.12 -12.05 11.46
CA PRO A 130 -1.43 -11.52 10.14
C PRO A 130 -1.09 -10.02 9.99
N LEU A 131 -0.91 -9.28 11.09
CA LEU A 131 -0.50 -7.87 11.03
C LEU A 131 0.94 -7.69 10.55
N ASN A 132 1.78 -8.72 10.64
CA ASN A 132 3.11 -8.72 10.02
C ASN A 132 3.06 -9.01 8.51
N GLY A 133 1.88 -9.32 7.97
CA GLY A 133 1.65 -9.67 6.57
C GLY A 133 1.13 -11.10 6.40
N ASN A 134 0.25 -11.30 5.42
CA ASN A 134 -0.39 -12.60 5.18
C ASN A 134 0.50 -13.59 4.40
N ILE A 135 1.69 -13.17 3.95
CA ILE A 135 2.68 -14.05 3.34
C ILE A 135 3.91 -14.04 4.25
N GLN A 136 4.24 -15.22 4.80
CA GLN A 136 5.33 -15.34 5.78
C GLN A 136 6.25 -16.51 5.45
N THR A 137 7.42 -16.51 6.07
CA THR A 137 8.36 -17.64 6.03
C THR A 137 8.81 -18.02 7.44
N ALA A 138 9.27 -19.25 7.61
CA ALA A 138 9.88 -19.75 8.83
C ALA A 138 10.90 -20.84 8.50
N VAL A 139 11.88 -21.03 9.38
CA VAL A 139 12.83 -22.15 9.27
C VAL A 139 12.55 -23.13 10.41
N ASN A 140 12.25 -24.38 10.08
CA ASN A 140 12.18 -25.46 11.06
C ASN A 140 13.60 -25.87 11.45
N GLY A 141 14.00 -25.52 12.67
CA GLY A 141 15.31 -25.83 13.23
C GLY A 141 15.26 -26.53 14.59
N GLY A 142 14.15 -27.20 14.88
CA GLY A 142 13.96 -28.00 16.08
C GLY A 142 12.49 -28.30 16.31
N ALA A 143 12.19 -29.24 17.22
CA ALA A 143 10.80 -29.61 17.50
C ALA A 143 10.03 -28.44 18.13
N HIS A 144 8.91 -28.05 17.53
CA HIS A 144 8.10 -26.91 17.97
C HIS A 144 6.64 -27.07 17.53
N THR A 145 5.78 -26.18 18.00
CA THR A 145 4.34 -26.18 17.67
C THR A 145 4.02 -25.05 16.70
N LEU A 146 3.19 -25.31 15.70
CA LEU A 146 2.47 -24.30 14.93
C LEU A 146 1.01 -24.26 15.41
N ALA A 147 0.57 -23.08 15.83
CA ALA A 147 -0.80 -22.81 16.27
C ALA A 147 -1.53 -21.92 15.25
N PRO A 148 -2.88 -21.93 15.22
CA PRO A 148 -3.63 -20.98 14.39
C PRO A 148 -3.37 -19.53 14.84
N PRO A 149 -3.48 -18.55 13.93
CA PRO A 149 -3.44 -17.13 14.25
C PRO A 149 -4.43 -16.75 15.37
N ALA A 150 -4.21 -15.61 16.03
CA ALA A 150 -5.13 -15.14 17.08
C ALA A 150 -6.40 -14.49 16.51
N THR A 151 -6.30 -13.84 15.34
CA THR A 151 -7.37 -13.07 14.70
C THR A 151 -7.83 -13.72 13.39
N SER A 152 -9.01 -13.32 12.89
CA SER A 152 -9.52 -13.82 11.61
C SER A 152 -8.63 -13.35 10.46
N CYS A 153 -8.17 -14.27 9.62
CA CYS A 153 -7.31 -13.99 8.48
C CYS A 153 -7.26 -15.17 7.51
N THR A 154 -6.73 -14.91 6.31
CA THR A 154 -6.20 -15.94 5.40
C THR A 154 -4.74 -15.63 5.16
N MET A 155 -3.86 -16.62 5.35
CA MET A 155 -2.43 -16.43 5.20
C MET A 155 -1.71 -17.69 4.71
N VAL A 156 -0.50 -17.52 4.20
CA VAL A 156 0.39 -18.60 3.77
C VAL A 156 1.74 -18.46 4.46
N ILE A 157 2.26 -19.56 4.97
CA ILE A 157 3.60 -19.63 5.57
C ILE A 157 4.42 -20.67 4.83
N GLN A 158 5.55 -20.26 4.25
CA GLN A 158 6.55 -21.21 3.77
C GLN A 158 7.44 -21.64 4.95
N TYR A 159 7.57 -22.94 5.15
CA TYR A 159 8.51 -23.51 6.10
C TYR A 159 9.62 -24.25 5.35
N THR A 160 10.87 -23.91 5.65
CA THR A 160 12.05 -24.66 5.17
C THR A 160 12.65 -25.46 6.33
N ASN A 161 12.83 -26.76 6.16
CA ASN A 161 13.59 -27.58 7.09
C ASN A 161 15.08 -27.29 6.96
N ASN A 162 15.76 -26.98 8.06
CA ASN A 162 17.22 -26.95 8.10
C ASN A 162 17.79 -28.28 8.64
N ALA A 163 19.12 -28.36 8.82
CA ALA A 163 19.81 -29.56 9.29
C ALA A 163 19.41 -30.01 10.72
N SER A 164 18.76 -29.13 11.49
CA SER A 164 18.26 -29.39 12.84
C SER A 164 16.73 -29.49 12.88
N ALA A 165 16.06 -29.63 11.73
CA ALA A 165 14.60 -29.73 11.66
C ALA A 165 14.06 -30.82 12.60
N GLY A 166 13.07 -30.46 13.40
CA GLY A 166 12.36 -31.37 14.29
C GLY A 166 10.89 -31.47 13.92
N THR A 167 10.16 -32.33 14.63
CA THR A 167 8.72 -32.46 14.42
C THR A 167 8.02 -31.11 14.64
N ILE A 168 7.28 -30.66 13.63
CA ILE A 168 6.34 -29.54 13.77
C ILE A 168 5.01 -30.13 14.24
N THR A 169 4.64 -29.88 15.49
CA THR A 169 3.33 -30.24 16.00
C THR A 169 2.33 -29.18 15.57
N VAL A 170 1.33 -29.54 14.77
CA VAL A 170 0.22 -28.64 14.43
C VAL A 170 -0.87 -28.80 15.48
N SER A 171 -1.19 -27.73 16.22
CA SER A 171 -2.09 -27.81 17.38
C SER A 171 -3.04 -26.61 17.45
N GLY A 172 -4.26 -26.84 17.93
CA GLY A 172 -5.29 -25.79 18.07
C GLY A 172 -6.09 -25.48 16.80
N PHE A 173 -5.74 -26.07 15.65
CA PHE A 173 -6.55 -25.98 14.43
C PHE A 173 -7.84 -26.78 14.56
N THR A 174 -8.96 -26.26 14.04
CA THR A 174 -10.22 -27.02 13.97
C THR A 174 -10.10 -28.20 13.02
N GLN A 175 -9.41 -28.00 11.90
CA GLN A 175 -9.14 -29.03 10.92
C GLN A 175 -7.73 -28.87 10.35
N VAL A 176 -7.06 -30.00 10.14
CA VAL A 176 -5.79 -30.10 9.44
C VAL A 176 -5.98 -31.05 8.27
N THR A 177 -5.55 -30.63 7.08
CA THR A 177 -5.56 -31.42 5.84
C THR A 177 -4.21 -31.28 5.12
N GLY A 178 -4.02 -32.09 4.08
CA GLY A 178 -2.85 -31.99 3.20
C GLY A 178 -1.81 -33.07 3.44
N ASP A 179 -0.58 -32.77 3.02
CA ASP A 179 0.53 -33.72 2.99
C ASP A 179 1.19 -33.91 4.38
N ASP A 180 1.90 -35.03 4.54
CA ASP A 180 2.65 -35.32 5.76
C ASP A 180 3.88 -34.40 5.91
N LEU A 181 4.12 -33.94 7.13
CA LEU A 181 5.31 -33.16 7.46
C LEU A 181 6.51 -34.09 7.69
N THR A 182 7.61 -33.80 6.98
CA THR A 182 8.89 -34.47 7.19
C THR A 182 9.88 -33.55 7.90
N THR A 183 11.00 -34.11 8.37
CA THR A 183 12.11 -33.37 8.97
C THR A 183 13.38 -33.40 8.12
N THR A 184 13.27 -33.83 6.85
CA THR A 184 14.41 -33.90 5.95
C THR A 184 14.90 -32.48 5.65
N ASN A 185 16.20 -32.25 5.85
CA ASN A 185 16.85 -30.97 5.57
C ASN A 185 16.63 -30.55 4.10
N GLY A 186 16.23 -29.30 3.89
CA GLY A 186 15.94 -28.73 2.59
C GLY A 186 14.53 -29.01 2.06
N HIS A 187 13.70 -29.80 2.75
CA HIS A 187 12.29 -29.90 2.39
C HIS A 187 11.56 -28.60 2.75
N ASP A 188 10.72 -28.14 1.83
CA ASP A 188 9.87 -26.97 1.95
C ASP A 188 8.40 -27.37 1.96
N PHE A 189 7.62 -26.59 2.71
CA PHE A 189 6.17 -26.76 2.80
C PHE A 189 5.48 -25.41 2.73
N LEU A 190 4.30 -25.38 2.11
CA LEU A 190 3.35 -24.28 2.28
C LEU A 190 2.27 -24.68 3.27
N PHE A 191 2.07 -23.83 4.26
CA PHE A 191 1.00 -23.91 5.24
C PHE A 191 -0.05 -22.87 4.88
N PHE A 192 -1.16 -23.29 4.29
CA PHE A 192 -2.31 -22.43 3.99
C PHE A 192 -3.23 -22.40 5.20
N ILE A 193 -3.38 -21.23 5.80
CA ILE A 193 -4.12 -21.06 7.04
C ILE A 193 -5.29 -20.11 6.82
N THR A 194 -6.49 -20.56 7.20
CA THR A 194 -7.69 -19.71 7.28
C THR A 194 -8.23 -19.75 8.69
N LYS A 195 -8.48 -18.59 9.28
CA LYS A 195 -9.15 -18.44 10.58
C LYS A 195 -10.33 -17.49 10.46
N ILE A 196 -11.47 -17.89 11.00
CA ILE A 196 -12.68 -17.07 11.09
C ILE A 196 -13.28 -17.27 12.49
N GLY A 197 -13.11 -16.27 13.36
CA GLY A 197 -13.54 -16.36 14.76
C GLY A 197 -12.90 -17.56 15.46
N SER A 198 -13.74 -18.48 15.97
CA SER A 198 -13.29 -19.71 16.64
C SER A 198 -12.85 -20.83 15.68
N PHE A 199 -13.20 -20.77 14.39
CA PHE A 199 -12.87 -21.81 13.42
C PHE A 199 -11.53 -21.55 12.76
N SER A 200 -10.77 -22.63 12.51
CA SER A 200 -9.49 -22.54 11.80
C SER A 200 -9.17 -23.81 11.00
N LEU A 201 -8.62 -23.62 9.81
CA LEU A 201 -8.16 -24.66 8.91
C LEU A 201 -6.67 -24.47 8.63
N LEU A 202 -5.92 -25.57 8.64
CA LEU A 202 -4.59 -25.66 8.05
C LEU A 202 -4.62 -26.68 6.90
N ASP A 203 -4.17 -26.28 5.71
CA ASP A 203 -3.85 -27.19 4.60
C ASP A 203 -2.34 -27.16 4.32
N VAL A 204 -1.70 -28.32 4.39
CA VAL A 204 -0.25 -28.46 4.18
C VAL A 204 0.03 -28.94 2.76
N ARG A 205 0.98 -28.30 2.08
CA ARG A 205 1.52 -28.75 0.78
C ARG A 205 3.03 -28.92 0.84
N ALA A 206 3.51 -30.14 0.66
CA ALA A 206 4.93 -30.38 0.45
C ALA A 206 5.33 -29.86 -0.94
N LEU A 207 6.50 -29.22 -1.04
CA LEU A 207 7.00 -28.68 -2.31
C LEU A 207 8.06 -29.57 -2.97
N GLN A 208 8.39 -30.70 -2.35
CA GLN A 208 9.30 -31.74 -2.85
C GLN A 208 8.81 -33.13 -2.43
#